data_AF-A0A529KFJ0-F1
#
_entry.id   AF-A0A529KFJ0-F1
#
_cell.length_a   1.000
_cell.length_b   1.000
_cell.length_c   1.000
_cell.angle_alpha   90.00
_cell.angle_beta   90.00
_cell.angle_gamma   90.00
#
_symmetry.space_group_name_H-M   'P 1'
#
loop_
_entity.id
_entity.type
_entity.pdbx_description
1 polymer ?
#
loop_
_entity_poly.entity_id
_entity_poly.type
_entity_poly.pdbx_seq_one_letter_code
_entity_poly.pdbx_strand_id
1 'polypeptide(L)'
;MAHTSGDADERRRSLKPLRRLFPYITRYRKMVIGAVVSLTVAAATTLALPLAVRRMIDHGFSASDSSFIAEYFAMLVVMAALLATASASRYYFVITLGERVVADIRSDVFRHVTTLSPSF
;
A
#
# COMPACT_ATOMS: atom_id res chain seq x y z
N MET A 1 -2.84 52.44 4.12
CA MET A 1 -2.68 51.38 5.14
C MET A 1 -3.40 50.14 4.64
N ALA A 2 -2.65 49.13 4.21
CA ALA A 2 -3.18 47.86 3.71
C ALA A 2 -3.32 46.88 4.88
N HIS A 3 -4.52 46.35 5.09
CA HIS A 3 -4.76 45.17 5.93
C HIS A 3 -5.54 44.14 5.10
N THR A 4 -4.82 43.35 4.32
CA THR A 4 -5.29 42.07 3.76
C THR A 4 -4.71 40.94 4.59
N SER A 5 -5.27 40.74 5.78
CA SER A 5 -5.04 39.56 6.62
C SER A 5 -6.28 38.67 6.51
N GLY A 6 -6.26 37.68 5.62
CA GLY A 6 -7.42 36.80 5.45
C GLY A 6 -7.32 35.66 4.45
N ASP A 7 -6.18 35.36 3.83
CA ASP A 7 -6.10 34.32 2.77
C ASP A 7 -5.38 33.02 3.21
N ALA A 8 -5.32 32.75 4.52
CA ALA A 8 -4.49 31.65 5.05
C ALA A 8 -5.24 30.45 5.66
N ASP A 9 -6.58 30.46 5.84
CA ASP A 9 -7.24 29.45 6.71
C ASP A 9 -8.25 28.46 6.06
N GLU A 10 -8.72 28.60 4.82
CA GLU A 10 -9.77 27.68 4.32
C GLU A 10 -9.38 26.73 3.19
N ARG A 11 -8.08 26.53 2.97
CA ARG A 11 -7.58 25.38 2.19
C ARG A 11 -7.51 24.09 3.03
N ARG A 12 -8.29 24.00 4.12
CA ARG A 12 -8.59 22.75 4.80
C ARG A 12 -9.56 21.97 3.90
N ARG A 13 -9.02 21.26 2.90
CA ARG A 13 -9.76 20.25 2.13
C ARG A 13 -10.48 19.36 3.14
N SER A 14 -11.76 19.60 3.33
CA SER A 14 -12.54 18.89 4.33
C SER A 14 -12.42 17.40 4.01
N LEU A 15 -11.99 16.58 4.97
CA LEU A 15 -11.92 15.12 4.81
C LEU A 15 -13.32 14.47 4.86
N LYS A 16 -14.37 15.31 4.95
CA LYS A 16 -15.78 14.92 4.94
C LYS A 16 -16.19 14.07 3.72
N PRO A 17 -15.73 14.36 2.49
CA PRO A 17 -16.01 13.53 1.31
C PRO A 17 -15.32 12.16 1.39
N LEU A 18 -14.09 12.06 1.92
CA LEU A 18 -13.42 10.77 2.14
C LEU A 18 -14.17 9.89 3.15
N ARG A 19 -14.80 10.49 4.18
CA ARG A 19 -15.65 9.76 5.13
C ARG A 19 -16.86 9.10 4.47
N ARG A 20 -17.38 9.62 3.35
CA ARG A 20 -18.47 8.98 2.59
C ARG A 20 -18.01 7.74 1.81
N LEU A 21 -16.72 7.63 1.51
CA LEU A 21 -16.11 6.45 0.86
C LEU A 21 -15.77 5.33 1.86
N PHE A 22 -15.62 5.68 3.13
CA PHE A 22 -15.33 4.74 4.22
C PHE A 22 -16.27 3.50 4.25
N PRO A 23 -17.61 3.63 4.14
CA PRO A 23 -18.50 2.47 4.10
C PRO A 23 -18.30 1.54 2.88
N TYR A 24 -17.82 2.06 1.74
CA TYR A 24 -17.49 1.22 0.58
C TYR A 24 -16.20 0.43 0.82
N ILE A 25 -15.20 1.06 1.45
CA ILE A 25 -13.94 0.40 1.80
C ILE A 25 -14.17 -0.68 2.87
N THR A 26 -15.05 -0.44 3.85
CA THR A 26 -15.34 -1.43 4.91
C THR A 26 -16.07 -2.68 4.39
N ARG A 27 -16.77 -2.59 3.25
CA ARG A 27 -17.36 -3.76 2.58
C ARG A 27 -16.30 -4.76 2.09
N TYR A 28 -15.08 -4.29 1.82
CA TYR A 28 -13.94 -5.09 1.36
C TYR A 28 -12.85 -5.26 2.42
N ARG A 29 -13.24 -5.35 3.70
CA ARG A 29 -12.33 -5.54 4.86
C ARG A 29 -11.25 -6.62 4.67
N LYS A 30 -11.59 -7.75 4.05
CA LYS A 30 -10.63 -8.85 3.81
C LYS A 30 -9.48 -8.42 2.88
N MET A 31 -9.76 -7.64 1.84
CA MET A 31 -8.74 -7.12 0.92
C MET A 31 -7.87 -6.06 1.60
N VAL A 32 -8.48 -5.19 2.42
CA VAL A 32 -7.74 -4.19 3.21
C VAL A 32 -6.79 -4.88 4.19
N ILE A 33 -7.25 -5.91 4.91
CA ILE A 33 -6.41 -6.69 5.81
C ILE A 33 -5.25 -7.34 5.03
N GLY A 34 -5.54 -7.96 3.88
CA GLY A 34 -4.50 -8.52 3.01
C GLY A 34 -3.45 -7.50 2.57
N ALA A 35 -3.90 -6.31 2.15
CA ALA A 35 -3.00 -5.21 1.77
C ALA A 35 -2.12 -4.74 2.94
N VAL A 36 -2.70 -4.58 4.14
CA VAL A 36 -1.97 -4.17 5.35
C VAL A 36 -0.96 -5.22 5.77
N VAL A 37 -1.35 -6.49 5.83
CA VAL A 37 -0.43 -7.60 6.15
C VAL A 37 0.73 -7.63 5.16
N SER A 38 0.44 -7.54 3.87
CA SER A 38 1.45 -7.55 2.81
C SER A 38 2.40 -6.33 2.91
N LEU A 39 1.87 -5.16 3.26
CA LEU A 39 2.66 -3.96 3.50
C LEU A 39 3.57 -4.12 4.73
N THR A 40 3.06 -4.68 5.83
CA THR A 40 3.85 -4.95 7.03
C THR A 40 4.98 -5.94 6.74
N VAL A 41 4.71 -7.02 6.01
CA VAL A 41 5.73 -8.00 5.60
C VAL A 41 6.78 -7.36 4.72
N ALA A 42 6.38 -6.54 3.75
CA ALA A 42 7.32 -5.81 2.89
C ALA A 42 8.20 -4.87 3.72
N ALA A 43 7.62 -4.09 4.63
CA ALA A 43 8.36 -3.19 5.52
C ALA A 43 9.34 -3.93 6.42
N ALA A 44 8.92 -5.04 7.03
CA ALA A 44 9.78 -5.88 7.85
C ALA A 44 10.93 -6.49 7.03
N THR A 45 10.67 -6.92 5.79
CA THR A 45 11.69 -7.47 4.89
C THR A 45 12.72 -6.40 4.51
N THR A 46 12.25 -5.19 4.16
CA THR A 46 13.15 -4.05 3.87
C THR A 46 14.02 -3.69 5.07
N LEU A 47 13.49 -3.79 6.30
CA LEU A 47 14.27 -3.56 7.52
C LEU A 47 15.25 -4.70 7.84
N ALA A 48 14.89 -5.94 7.52
CA ALA A 48 15.75 -7.11 7.71
C ALA A 48 16.88 -7.18 6.68
N LEU A 49 16.71 -6.59 5.50
CA LEU A 49 17.67 -6.65 4.40
C LEU A 49 19.07 -6.09 4.79
N PRO A 50 19.21 -4.91 5.41
CA PRO A 50 20.50 -4.43 5.92
C PRO A 50 21.17 -5.37 6.94
N LEU A 51 20.37 -6.01 7.81
CA LEU A 51 20.89 -6.96 8.80
C LEU A 51 21.41 -8.24 8.14
N ALA A 52 20.70 -8.73 7.12
CA ALA A 52 21.13 -9.89 6.34
C ALA A 52 22.41 -9.60 5.56
N VAL A 53 22.50 -8.43 4.91
CA VAL A 53 23.71 -7.98 4.20
C VAL A 53 24.88 -7.83 5.18
N ARG A 54 24.68 -7.23 6.34
CA ARG A 54 25.72 -7.12 7.38
C ARG A 54 26.21 -8.49 7.82
N ARG A 55 25.30 -9.42 8.12
CA ARG A 55 25.66 -10.78 8.53
C ARG A 55 26.42 -11.53 7.43
N MET A 56 26.06 -11.33 6.16
CA MET A 56 26.81 -11.86 5.01
C MET A 56 28.22 -11.28 4.93
N ILE A 57 28.39 -9.97 5.11
CA ILE A 57 29.73 -9.35 5.05
C ILE A 57 30.60 -9.82 6.23
N ASP A 58 30.04 -9.88 7.44
CA ASP A 58 30.80 -10.24 8.63
C ASP A 58 31.22 -11.74 8.65
N HIS A 59 30.39 -12.64 8.10
CA HIS A 59 30.59 -14.10 8.18
C HIS A 59 30.94 -14.78 6.85
N GLY A 60 30.59 -14.19 5.71
CA GLY A 60 30.85 -14.76 4.38
C GLY A 60 32.27 -14.54 3.87
N PHE A 61 33.01 -13.58 4.45
CA PHE A 61 34.41 -13.30 4.11
C PHE A 61 35.42 -13.85 5.15
N SER A 62 34.95 -14.30 6.31
CA SER A 62 35.80 -14.77 7.41
C SER A 62 36.07 -16.28 7.37
N ALA A 63 35.28 -17.06 6.64
CA ALA A 63 35.56 -18.47 6.35
C ALA A 63 35.79 -18.64 4.84
N SER A 64 36.99 -19.06 4.46
CA SER A 64 37.48 -19.23 3.08
C SER A 64 36.74 -20.30 2.25
N ASP A 65 35.59 -20.79 2.71
CA ASP A 65 34.84 -21.89 2.12
C ASP A 65 33.76 -21.36 1.17
N SER A 66 33.86 -21.77 -0.11
CA SER A 66 32.94 -21.37 -1.18
C SER A 66 31.49 -21.79 -0.93
N SER A 67 31.25 -22.81 -0.10
CA SER A 67 29.90 -23.26 0.28
C SER A 67 29.15 -22.25 1.15
N PHE A 68 29.84 -21.58 2.09
CA PHE A 68 29.23 -20.56 2.95
C PHE A 68 28.76 -19.36 2.12
N ILE A 69 29.58 -18.91 1.16
CA ILE A 69 29.22 -17.80 0.27
C ILE A 69 27.94 -18.13 -0.52
N ALA A 70 27.83 -19.36 -1.05
CA ALA A 70 26.66 -19.80 -1.81
C ALA A 70 25.38 -19.82 -0.95
N GLU A 71 25.46 -20.27 0.31
CA GLU A 71 24.32 -20.29 1.24
C GLU A 71 23.83 -18.87 1.60
N TYR A 72 24.75 -17.94 1.86
CA TYR A 72 24.39 -16.54 2.11
C TYR A 72 23.77 -15.86 0.89
N PHE A 73 24.30 -16.12 -0.31
CA PHE A 73 23.75 -15.58 -1.55
C PHE A 73 22.33 -16.13 -1.80
N ALA A 74 22.11 -17.42 -1.55
CA ALA A 74 20.78 -18.02 -1.60
C ALA A 74 19.82 -17.36 -0.60
N MET A 75 20.27 -17.03 0.61
CA MET A 75 19.47 -16.33 1.62
C MET A 75 19.04 -14.92 1.13
N LEU A 76 19.92 -14.19 0.44
CA LEU A 76 19.57 -12.90 -0.18
C LEU A 76 18.54 -13.07 -1.30
N VAL A 77 18.67 -14.10 -2.14
CA VAL A 77 17.68 -14.40 -3.20
C VAL A 77 16.32 -14.71 -2.60
N VAL A 78 16.26 -15.49 -1.52
CA VAL A 78 15.01 -15.78 -0.80
C VAL A 78 14.39 -14.50 -0.24
N MET A 79 15.18 -13.61 0.35
CA MET A 79 14.67 -12.31 0.84
C MET A 79 14.16 -11.42 -0.30
N ALA A 80 14.88 -11.36 -1.43
CA ALA A 80 14.46 -10.61 -2.60
C ALA A 80 13.13 -11.16 -3.17
N ALA A 81 13.00 -12.48 -3.27
CA ALA A 81 11.77 -13.14 -3.68
C ALA A 81 10.61 -12.82 -2.71
N LEU A 82 10.85 -12.92 -1.40
CA LEU A 82 9.86 -12.58 -0.38
C LEU A 82 9.40 -11.12 -0.49
N LEU A 83 10.34 -10.19 -0.67
CA LEU A 83 10.03 -8.77 -0.83
C LEU A 83 9.24 -8.52 -2.11
N ALA A 84 9.60 -9.17 -3.22
CA ALA A 84 8.89 -9.08 -4.49
C ALA A 84 7.46 -9.60 -4.36
N THR A 85 7.25 -10.79 -3.77
CA THR A 85 5.93 -11.38 -3.56
C THR A 85 5.06 -10.54 -2.62
N ALA A 86 5.64 -10.04 -1.52
CA ALA A 86 4.93 -9.14 -0.60
C ALA A 86 4.57 -7.80 -1.27
N SER A 87 5.44 -7.28 -2.12
CA SER A 87 5.16 -6.05 -2.88
C SER A 87 4.06 -6.27 -3.91
N ALA A 88 4.14 -7.36 -4.69
CA ALA A 88 3.17 -7.73 -5.70
C ALA A 88 1.78 -8.01 -5.08
N SER A 89 1.72 -8.76 -3.99
CA SER A 89 0.48 -9.06 -3.28
C SER A 89 -0.17 -7.78 -2.76
N ARG A 90 0.63 -6.87 -2.19
CA ARG A 90 0.14 -5.54 -1.76
C ARG A 90 -0.44 -4.76 -2.93
N TYR A 91 0.27 -4.69 -4.06
CA TYR A 91 -0.19 -4.00 -5.26
C TYR A 91 -1.50 -4.60 -5.78
N TYR A 92 -1.59 -5.93 -5.86
CA TYR A 92 -2.79 -6.65 -6.28
C TYR A 92 -4.00 -6.28 -5.41
N PHE A 93 -3.87 -6.37 -4.08
CA PHE A 93 -4.97 -6.03 -3.18
C PHE A 93 -5.40 -4.57 -3.30
N VAL A 94 -4.45 -3.65 -3.44
CA VAL A 94 -4.74 -2.21 -3.57
C VAL A 94 -5.45 -1.89 -4.88
N ILE A 95 -4.97 -2.44 -6.01
CA ILE A 95 -5.55 -2.20 -7.34
C ILE A 95 -6.96 -2.76 -7.42
N THR A 96 -7.15 -4.04 -7.06
CA THR A 96 -8.46 -4.67 -7.11
C THR A 96 -9.46 -4.00 -6.16
N LEU A 97 -9.01 -3.55 -4.98
CA LEU A 97 -9.85 -2.76 -4.08
C LEU A 97 -10.28 -1.44 -4.73
N GLY A 98 -9.35 -0.72 -5.36
CA GLY A 98 -9.63 0.53 -6.05
C GLY A 98 -10.65 0.37 -7.17
N GLU A 99 -10.48 -0.64 -8.03
CA GLU A 99 -11.41 -0.95 -9.12
C GLU A 99 -12.83 -1.23 -8.60
N ARG A 100 -12.96 -2.04 -7.56
CA ARG A 100 -14.26 -2.39 -6.95
C ARG A 100 -14.94 -1.18 -6.32
N VAL A 101 -14.20 -0.37 -5.58
CA VAL A 101 -14.73 0.85 -4.96
C VAL A 101 -15.22 1.84 -6.03
N VAL A 102 -14.45 2.04 -7.11
CA VAL A 102 -14.84 2.93 -8.21
C VAL A 102 -16.08 2.41 -8.94
N ALA A 103 -16.17 1.09 -9.17
CA ALA A 103 -17.34 0.46 -9.79
C ALA A 103 -18.61 0.66 -8.95
N ASP A 104 -18.53 0.45 -7.63
CA ASP A 104 -19.65 0.64 -6.71
C ASP A 104 -20.12 2.10 -6.70
N ILE A 105 -19.20 3.07 -6.65
CA ILE A 105 -19.54 4.50 -6.70
C ILE A 105 -20.24 4.84 -8.03
N ARG A 106 -19.72 4.34 -9.15
CA ARG A 106 -20.32 4.60 -10.47
C ARG A 106 -21.74 4.04 -10.54
N SER A 107 -21.97 2.85 -10.00
CA SER A 107 -23.29 2.23 -9.94
C SER A 107 -24.26 3.06 -9.11
N ASP A 108 -23.84 3.54 -7.94
CA ASP A 108 -24.72 4.32 -7.06
C ASP A 108 -25.01 5.72 -7.61
N VAL A 109 -24.02 6.36 -8.24
CA VAL A 109 -24.22 7.63 -8.96
C VAL A 109 -25.21 7.43 -10.11
N PHE A 110 -25.05 6.37 -10.91
CA PHE A 110 -25.95 6.10 -12.02
C PHE A 110 -27.38 5.87 -11.55
N ARG A 111 -27.58 5.07 -10.49
CA ARG A 111 -28.90 4.84 -9.88
C ARG A 111 -29.51 6.15 -9.37
N HIS A 112 -28.72 7.03 -8.77
CA HIS A 112 -29.24 8.30 -8.27
C HIS A 112 -29.71 9.21 -9.42
N VAL A 113 -28.92 9.31 -10.50
CA VAL A 113 -29.26 10.11 -11.69
C VAL A 113 -30.53 9.57 -12.36
N THR A 114 -30.70 8.25 -12.47
CA THR A 114 -31.90 7.66 -13.08
C THR A 114 -33.16 7.78 -12.20
N THR A 115 -33.01 8.07 -10.91
CA THR A 115 -34.13 8.35 -10.00
C THR A 115 -34.56 9.82 -9.97
N LEU A 116 -33.78 10.74 -10.58
CA LEU A 116 -34.19 12.13 -10.71
C LEU A 116 -35.27 12.24 -11.80
N SER A 117 -36.32 13.02 -11.52
CA SER A 117 -37.41 13.27 -12.47
C SER A 117 -36.87 13.94 -13.74
N PRO A 118 -37.47 13.67 -14.92
CA PRO A 118 -37.01 14.15 -16.23
C PRO A 118 -37.16 15.67 -16.48
N SER A 119 -37.18 16.48 -15.41
CA SER A 119 -37.19 17.95 -15.47
C SER A 119 -35.78 18.56 -15.35
N PHE A 120 -34.74 17.75 -15.55
CA PHE A 120 -33.36 18.16 -15.85
C PHE A 120 -32.98 17.64 -17.22
#